data_AF-A0A9P9CI59-F1
#
_entry.id   AF-A0A9P9CI59-F1
#
_cell.length_a   1.000
_cell.length_b   1.000
_cell.length_c   1.000
_cell.angle_alpha   90.00
_cell.angle_beta   90.00
_cell.angle_gamma   90.00
#
_symmetry.space_group_name_H-M   'P 1'
#
loop_
_entity.id
_entity.type
_entity.pdbx_description
1 polymer ?
#
loop_
_entity_poly.entity_id
_entity_poly.type
_entity_poly.pdbx_seq_one_letter_code
_entity_poly.pdbx_strand_id
1 'polypeptide(L)'
;MVWAVNGANGQPIKIPCSCPPSRDVFIDALRKNVQAGHAVNNPNIGVQFPVDDSIGAQITRITAALITIQNLNGPGSGCPAASTTLVAQQTALREGNAAPAAPAPAPPAPTPDVASPPANSGGDDVARLAPDLGFEAGRNPNGTGDCDGALVGANGQPVKVPCSCPPPRDVYIDALRKNVQAGHAVNNPSISVSFPLDDSKASQSARITAALISLQNLNGPGVGCPAASTTLLAQQKAL
;
A
#
# COMPACT_ATOMS: atom_id res chain seq x y z
N MET A 1 -13.11 -11.32 20.36
CA MET A 1 -12.69 -12.65 19.87
C MET A 1 -11.25 -12.52 19.40
N VAL A 2 -10.33 -13.30 19.98
CA VAL A 2 -8.91 -13.28 19.62
C VAL A 2 -8.74 -14.15 18.37
N TRP A 3 -8.21 -13.59 17.29
CA TRP A 3 -7.84 -14.38 16.12
C TRP A 3 -6.48 -15.04 16.39
N ALA A 4 -6.40 -16.35 16.16
CA ALA A 4 -5.18 -17.12 16.26
C ALA A 4 -4.57 -17.28 14.87
N VAL A 5 -3.35 -16.78 14.69
CA VAL A 5 -2.47 -17.20 13.59
C VAL A 5 -1.46 -18.20 14.16
N ASN A 6 -1.15 -19.27 13.42
CA ASN A 6 -0.14 -20.22 13.82
C ASN A 6 1.23 -19.54 13.78
N GLY A 7 1.92 -19.46 14.92
CA GLY A 7 3.30 -19.01 14.99
C GLY A 7 4.26 -20.00 14.33
N ALA A 8 5.51 -19.59 14.12
CA ALA A 8 6.57 -20.43 13.53
C ALA A 8 6.85 -21.74 14.31
N ASN A 9 6.37 -21.81 15.55
CA ASN A 9 6.42 -22.95 16.46
C ASN A 9 5.08 -23.73 16.56
N GLY A 10 4.11 -23.45 15.67
CA GLY A 10 2.81 -24.11 15.64
C GLY A 10 1.85 -23.69 16.77
N GLN A 11 2.24 -22.74 17.63
CA GLN A 11 1.37 -22.28 18.71
C GLN A 11 0.47 -21.10 18.27
N PRO A 12 -0.79 -21.06 18.71
CA PRO A 12 -1.68 -19.93 18.48
C PRO A 12 -1.12 -18.62 19.05
N ILE A 13 -0.79 -17.66 18.18
CA ILE A 13 -0.45 -16.29 18.61
C ILE A 13 -1.75 -15.55 18.88
N LYS A 14 -1.96 -15.13 20.13
CA LYS A 14 -3.13 -14.33 20.52
C LYS A 14 -2.96 -12.89 20.03
N ILE A 15 -3.69 -12.50 18.98
CA ILE A 15 -3.69 -11.14 18.47
C ILE A 15 -4.77 -10.31 19.19
N PRO A 16 -4.43 -9.18 19.85
CA PRO A 16 -5.42 -8.28 20.42
C PRO A 16 -6.42 -7.79 19.37
N CYS A 17 -7.68 -7.58 19.73
CA CYS A 17 -8.71 -7.14 18.78
C CYS A 17 -8.47 -5.72 18.22
N SER A 18 -7.64 -4.93 18.89
CA SER A 18 -7.17 -3.62 18.44
C SER A 18 -6.03 -3.69 17.42
N CYS A 19 -5.63 -4.91 17.02
CA CYS A 19 -4.53 -5.15 16.10
C CYS A 19 -5.03 -5.75 14.78
N PRO A 20 -4.57 -5.23 13.63
CA PRO A 20 -3.65 -4.09 13.49
C PRO A 20 -4.30 -2.76 13.92
N PRO A 21 -3.49 -1.76 14.33
CA PRO A 21 -4.01 -0.41 14.60
C PRO A 21 -4.64 0.18 13.34
N SER A 22 -5.45 1.22 13.48
CA SER A 22 -5.86 2.00 12.32
C SER A 22 -4.63 2.62 11.63
N ARG A 23 -4.75 2.84 10.32
CA ARG A 23 -3.64 3.40 9.53
C ARG A 23 -3.18 4.75 10.08
N ASP A 24 -4.10 5.61 10.51
CA ASP A 24 -3.76 6.94 11.04
C ASP A 24 -2.98 6.85 12.36
N VAL A 25 -3.40 5.97 13.27
CA VAL A 25 -2.69 5.70 14.52
C VAL A 25 -1.28 5.18 14.24
N PHE A 26 -1.14 4.27 13.27
CA PHE A 26 0.15 3.75 12.87
C PHE A 26 1.07 4.82 12.26
N ILE A 27 0.56 5.63 11.33
CA ILE A 27 1.35 6.66 10.64
C ILE A 27 1.76 7.78 11.59
N ASP A 28 0.88 8.21 12.49
CA ASP A 28 1.21 9.21 13.52
C ASP A 28 2.30 8.69 14.46
N ALA A 29 2.17 7.45 14.95
CA ALA A 29 3.19 6.82 15.77
C ALA A 29 4.53 6.64 15.03
N LEU A 30 4.50 6.22 13.77
CA LEU A 30 5.71 6.06 12.95
C LEU A 30 6.40 7.41 12.75
N ARG A 31 5.66 8.47 12.41
CA ARG A 31 6.23 9.83 12.23
C ARG A 31 6.93 10.31 13.50
N LYS A 32 6.29 10.15 14.66
CA LYS A 32 6.87 10.49 15.97
C LYS A 32 8.16 9.72 16.24
N ASN A 33 8.16 8.41 15.96
CA ASN A 33 9.35 7.56 16.14
C ASN A 33 10.50 7.97 15.21
N VAL A 34 10.21 8.28 13.95
CA VAL A 34 11.22 8.74 12.97
C VAL A 34 11.79 10.09 13.38
N GLN A 35 10.95 11.04 13.79
CA GLN A 35 11.40 12.36 14.24
C GLN A 35 12.26 12.28 15.51
N ALA A 36 11.94 11.35 16.41
CA ALA A 36 12.70 11.12 17.63
C ALA A 36 13.99 10.30 17.42
N GLY A 37 14.11 9.59 16.28
CA GLY A 37 15.19 8.63 16.03
C GLY A 37 15.13 7.36 16.89
N HIS A 38 14.06 7.17 17.64
CA HIS A 38 13.81 6.03 18.53
C HIS A 38 12.31 5.81 18.70
N ALA A 39 11.90 4.63 19.18
CA ALA A 39 10.50 4.40 19.53
C ALA A 39 10.13 5.25 20.74
N VAL A 40 9.23 6.23 20.59
CA VAL A 40 8.92 7.22 21.65
C VAL A 40 8.41 6.56 22.93
N ASN A 41 7.76 5.41 22.81
CA ASN A 41 7.23 4.61 23.92
C ASN A 41 8.20 3.49 24.36
N ASN A 42 9.37 3.38 23.73
CA ASN A 42 10.47 2.49 24.12
C ASN A 42 11.83 3.07 23.65
N PRO A 43 12.36 4.10 24.34
CA PRO A 43 13.50 4.87 23.84
C PRO A 43 14.81 4.10 23.66
N ASN A 44 14.90 2.91 24.24
CA ASN A 44 16.04 2.01 24.10
C ASN A 44 16.13 1.37 22.70
N ILE A 45 15.08 1.48 21.89
CA ILE A 45 15.04 0.94 20.53
C ILE A 45 15.14 2.09 19.52
N GLY A 46 16.28 2.16 18.83
CA GLY A 46 16.50 3.12 17.75
C GLY A 46 15.57 2.87 16.56
N VAL A 47 15.11 3.94 15.95
CA VAL A 47 14.28 3.92 14.74
C VAL A 47 14.98 4.71 13.66
N GLN A 48 15.26 4.05 12.54
CA GLN A 48 15.84 4.66 11.36
C GLN A 48 14.85 4.58 10.22
N PHE A 49 14.77 5.65 9.43
CA PHE A 49 13.91 5.70 8.26
C PHE A 49 14.70 6.26 7.08
N PRO A 50 15.66 5.48 6.55
CA PRO A 50 16.43 5.88 5.39
C PRO A 50 15.48 6.11 4.21
N VAL A 51 15.80 7.10 3.38
CA VAL A 51 14.98 7.53 2.25
C VAL A 51 15.48 6.99 0.92
N ASP A 52 16.65 6.35 0.88
CA ASP A 52 17.16 5.72 -0.34
C ASP A 52 16.41 4.43 -0.67
N ASP A 53 16.61 3.93 -1.89
CA ASP A 53 15.88 2.79 -2.43
C ASP A 53 16.60 1.46 -2.26
N SER A 54 17.71 1.43 -1.51
CA SER A 54 18.40 0.18 -1.27
C SER A 54 17.50 -0.83 -0.56
N ILE A 55 17.71 -2.12 -0.86
CA ILE A 55 17.07 -3.21 -0.14
C ILE A 55 17.32 -3.05 1.37
N GLY A 56 18.53 -2.61 1.76
CA GLY A 56 18.86 -2.27 3.13
C GLY A 56 17.94 -1.19 3.71
N ALA A 57 17.72 -0.09 2.97
CA ALA A 57 16.82 0.97 3.38
C ALA A 57 15.36 0.52 3.44
N GLN A 58 14.89 -0.26 2.48
CA GLN A 58 13.53 -0.83 2.47
C GLN A 58 13.30 -1.77 3.66
N ILE A 59 14.25 -2.67 3.95
CA ILE A 59 14.23 -3.54 5.14
C ILE A 59 14.23 -2.69 6.41
N THR A 60 14.97 -1.58 6.42
CA THR A 60 15.06 -0.67 7.57
C THR A 60 13.73 0.05 7.81
N ARG A 61 13.04 0.50 6.76
CA ARG A 61 11.69 1.07 6.84
C ARG A 61 10.65 0.05 7.33
N ILE A 62 10.71 -1.19 6.86
CA ILE A 62 9.83 -2.26 7.38
C ILE A 62 10.15 -2.59 8.84
N THR A 63 11.43 -2.60 9.21
CA THR A 63 11.86 -2.76 10.61
C THR A 63 11.32 -1.62 11.48
N ALA A 64 11.37 -0.36 11.01
CA ALA A 64 10.79 0.78 11.70
C ALA A 64 9.26 0.65 11.87
N ALA A 65 8.57 0.14 10.85
CA ALA A 65 7.14 -0.16 10.91
C ALA A 65 6.84 -1.25 11.96
N LEU A 66 7.63 -2.34 11.98
CA LEU A 66 7.53 -3.42 12.96
C LEU A 66 7.78 -2.93 14.39
N ILE A 67 8.83 -2.13 14.61
CA ILE A 67 9.14 -1.52 15.90
C ILE A 67 7.99 -0.62 16.35
N THR A 68 7.44 0.18 15.43
CA THR A 68 6.33 1.08 15.72
C THR A 68 5.10 0.31 16.18
N ILE A 69 4.66 -0.70 15.43
CA ILE A 69 3.48 -1.48 15.83
C ILE A 69 3.70 -2.22 17.15
N GLN A 70 4.89 -2.76 17.40
CA GLN A 70 5.20 -3.53 18.62
C GLN A 70 5.32 -2.68 19.88
N ASN A 71 5.55 -1.36 19.74
CA ASN A 71 5.75 -0.45 20.87
C ASN A 71 4.65 0.63 20.97
N LEU A 72 3.50 0.46 20.31
CA LEU A 72 2.42 1.46 20.30
C LEU A 72 1.98 1.93 21.69
N ASN A 73 1.92 1.04 22.68
CA ASN A 73 1.44 1.37 24.03
C ASN A 73 2.51 1.17 25.12
N GLY A 74 3.79 1.13 24.76
CA GLY A 74 4.90 0.85 25.68
C GLY A 74 5.81 -0.28 25.22
N PRO A 75 6.89 -0.59 25.96
CA PRO A 75 7.88 -1.59 25.56
C PRO A 75 7.25 -2.98 25.36
N GLY A 76 7.15 -3.43 24.11
CA GLY A 76 6.53 -4.72 23.75
C GLY A 76 5.01 -4.80 23.95
N SER A 77 4.35 -3.69 24.29
CA SER A 77 2.91 -3.62 24.60
C SER A 77 2.05 -3.13 23.41
N GLY A 78 2.53 -3.32 22.20
CA GLY A 78 1.83 -2.98 20.96
C GLY A 78 1.20 -4.19 20.26
N CYS A 79 1.01 -4.06 18.95
CA CYS A 79 0.50 -5.11 18.11
C CYS A 79 1.61 -6.09 17.70
N PRO A 80 1.37 -7.42 17.80
CA PRO A 80 2.35 -8.40 17.36
C PRO A 80 2.58 -8.28 15.86
N ALA A 81 3.79 -8.55 15.40
CA ALA A 81 4.14 -8.51 13.98
C ALA A 81 3.19 -9.34 13.11
N ALA A 82 2.70 -10.46 13.68
CA ALA A 82 1.76 -11.39 13.06
C ALA A 82 0.35 -10.80 12.81
N SER A 83 0.04 -9.62 13.36
CA SER A 83 -1.18 -8.86 13.01
C SER A 83 -1.07 -8.11 11.67
N THR A 84 0.08 -8.20 11.01
CA THR A 84 0.38 -7.54 9.73
C THR A 84 1.12 -8.49 8.80
N THR A 85 1.28 -8.10 7.54
CA THR A 85 2.12 -8.81 6.56
C THR A 85 3.55 -8.31 6.50
N LEU A 86 3.98 -7.42 7.41
CA LEU A 86 5.28 -6.75 7.36
C LEU A 86 6.46 -7.74 7.43
N VAL A 87 6.33 -8.82 8.21
CA VAL A 87 7.38 -9.85 8.30
C VAL A 87 7.54 -10.58 6.97
N ALA A 88 6.42 -10.93 6.31
CA ALA A 88 6.46 -11.57 5.00
C ALA A 88 7.08 -10.65 3.94
N GLN A 89 6.77 -9.35 4.00
CA GLN A 89 7.39 -8.33 3.13
C GLN A 89 8.90 -8.21 3.40
N GLN A 90 9.34 -8.23 4.67
CA GLN A 90 10.76 -8.20 5.02
C GLN A 90 11.52 -9.42 4.51
N THR A 91 10.93 -10.61 4.60
CA THR A 91 11.51 -11.86 4.08
C THR A 91 11.66 -11.80 2.57
N ALA A 92 10.62 -11.35 1.84
CA ALA A 92 10.67 -11.20 0.39
C ALA A 92 11.78 -10.22 -0.06
N LEU A 93 12.05 -9.16 0.73
CA LEU A 93 13.16 -8.24 0.46
C LEU A 93 14.54 -8.88 0.70
N ARG A 94 14.68 -9.71 1.73
CA ARG A 94 15.96 -10.36 2.11
C ARG A 94 16.37 -11.48 1.16
N GLU A 95 15.42 -12.17 0.57
CA GLU A 95 15.67 -13.29 -0.37
C GLU A 95 16.18 -12.83 -1.75
N GLY A 96 16.48 -11.53 -1.93
CA GLY A 96 17.00 -11.00 -3.19
C GLY A 96 15.95 -10.91 -4.29
N ASN A 97 14.68 -11.18 -3.96
CA ASN A 97 13.51 -10.81 -4.77
C ASN A 97 13.15 -9.31 -4.64
N ALA A 98 14.12 -8.49 -4.24
CA ALA A 98 14.06 -7.03 -4.22
C ALA A 98 15.10 -6.43 -5.17
N ALA A 99 14.72 -5.39 -5.89
CA ALA A 99 15.56 -4.76 -6.89
C ALA A 99 16.78 -4.04 -6.26
N PRO A 100 17.94 -3.95 -6.96
CA PRO A 100 19.12 -3.27 -6.47
C PRO A 100 18.90 -1.77 -6.29
N ALA A 101 19.62 -1.17 -5.33
CA ALA A 101 19.66 0.28 -5.15
C ALA A 101 20.28 0.97 -6.38
N ALA A 102 19.65 2.04 -6.87
CA ALA A 102 20.28 2.91 -7.87
C ALA A 102 21.46 3.71 -7.26
N PRO A 103 22.51 4.04 -8.02
CA PRO A 103 23.64 4.82 -7.52
C PRO A 103 23.24 6.28 -7.22
N ALA A 104 23.94 6.91 -6.26
CA ALA A 104 23.73 8.31 -5.91
C ALA A 104 23.97 9.26 -7.11
N PRO A 105 23.18 10.34 -7.26
CA PRO A 105 23.34 11.27 -8.36
C PRO A 105 24.61 12.14 -8.21
N ALA A 106 25.32 12.37 -9.32
CA ALA A 106 26.42 13.31 -9.41
C ALA A 106 25.94 14.78 -9.26
N PRO A 107 26.77 15.71 -8.77
CA PRO A 107 26.38 17.11 -8.57
C PRO A 107 26.06 17.83 -9.89
N PRO A 108 25.08 18.77 -9.91
CA PRO A 108 24.62 19.41 -11.13
C PRO A 108 25.57 20.51 -11.63
N ALA A 109 25.77 20.57 -12.94
CA ALA A 109 26.39 21.70 -13.63
C ALA A 109 25.39 22.86 -13.80
N PRO A 110 25.85 24.14 -13.90
CA PRO A 110 24.95 25.30 -13.92
C PRO A 110 24.26 25.51 -15.27
N THR A 111 23.16 26.27 -15.18
CA THR A 111 22.07 26.56 -16.13
C THR A 111 22.48 27.25 -17.45
N PRO A 112 21.58 27.34 -18.46
CA PRO A 112 20.69 28.51 -18.52
C PRO A 112 19.22 28.22 -18.88
N ASP A 113 18.40 29.11 -18.34
CA ASP A 113 16.95 29.29 -18.43
C ASP A 113 16.44 29.57 -19.85
N VAL A 114 15.47 28.78 -20.35
CA VAL A 114 14.55 29.18 -21.44
C VAL A 114 13.20 28.44 -21.33
N ALA A 115 12.16 29.25 -21.13
CA ALA A 115 10.74 29.12 -21.52
C ALA A 115 9.93 27.88 -21.09
N SER A 116 8.88 28.15 -20.30
CA SER A 116 7.79 27.21 -19.98
C SER A 116 7.07 26.68 -21.22
N PRO A 117 6.86 25.35 -21.36
CA PRO A 117 5.84 24.76 -22.22
C PRO A 117 4.50 24.60 -21.46
N PRO A 118 3.37 24.43 -22.18
CA PRO A 118 2.03 24.51 -21.62
C PRO A 118 1.66 23.32 -20.74
N ALA A 119 0.83 23.58 -19.74
CA ALA A 119 0.13 22.55 -18.97
C ALA A 119 -0.74 21.70 -19.91
N ASN A 120 -0.45 20.39 -20.03
CA ASN A 120 -1.40 19.28 -20.31
C ASN A 120 -0.68 17.93 -20.51
N SER A 121 0.16 17.49 -19.55
CA SER A 121 0.78 16.15 -19.61
C SER A 121 0.31 15.18 -18.50
N GLY A 122 -0.42 15.66 -17.48
CA GLY A 122 -0.86 14.78 -16.39
C GLY A 122 -2.03 13.84 -16.72
N GLY A 123 -2.86 14.16 -17.72
CA GLY A 123 -4.08 13.40 -18.02
C GLY A 123 -3.86 12.13 -18.85
N ASP A 124 -2.93 12.17 -19.80
CA ASP A 124 -2.68 11.07 -20.74
C ASP A 124 -1.77 10.00 -20.13
N ASP A 125 -0.81 10.40 -19.30
CA ASP A 125 0.11 9.47 -18.63
C ASP A 125 -0.60 8.59 -17.60
N VAL A 126 -1.60 9.11 -16.88
CA VAL A 126 -2.38 8.30 -15.93
C VAL A 126 -3.12 7.18 -16.64
N ALA A 127 -3.79 7.46 -17.76
CA ALA A 127 -4.51 6.41 -18.50
C ALA A 127 -3.58 5.36 -19.10
N ARG A 128 -2.39 5.78 -19.54
CA ARG A 128 -1.38 4.92 -20.15
C ARG A 128 -0.68 4.02 -19.12
N LEU A 129 -0.36 4.56 -17.95
CA LEU A 129 0.43 3.87 -16.92
C LEU A 129 -0.40 3.23 -15.81
N ALA A 130 -1.71 3.50 -15.78
CA ALA A 130 -2.60 2.86 -14.83
C ALA A 130 -2.63 1.34 -15.07
N PRO A 131 -2.48 0.53 -14.01
CA PRO A 131 -2.57 -0.91 -14.14
C PRO A 131 -3.98 -1.33 -14.55
N ASP A 132 -4.06 -2.40 -15.35
CA ASP A 132 -5.32 -3.01 -15.75
C ASP A 132 -5.98 -3.68 -14.52
N LEU A 133 -7.31 -3.63 -14.43
CA LEU A 133 -8.02 -4.24 -13.30
C LEU A 133 -8.03 -5.78 -13.40
N GLY A 134 -7.90 -6.31 -14.63
CA GLY A 134 -7.74 -7.73 -14.94
C GLY A 134 -8.89 -8.62 -14.47
N PHE A 135 -10.07 -8.04 -14.23
CA PHE A 135 -11.27 -8.76 -13.84
C PHE A 135 -12.52 -8.01 -14.32
N GLU A 136 -13.64 -8.73 -14.44
CA GLU A 136 -14.91 -8.19 -14.93
C GLU A 136 -15.97 -8.25 -13.84
N ALA A 137 -16.85 -7.25 -13.82
CA ALA A 137 -17.95 -7.18 -12.87
C ALA A 137 -19.03 -8.23 -13.16
N GLY A 138 -19.91 -8.47 -12.19
CA GLY A 138 -21.10 -9.29 -12.42
C GLY A 138 -20.86 -10.80 -12.55
N ARG A 139 -19.69 -11.32 -12.15
CA ARG A 139 -19.39 -12.76 -12.20
C ARG A 139 -20.22 -13.54 -11.19
N ASN A 140 -20.98 -14.54 -11.66
CA ASN A 140 -21.76 -15.49 -10.85
C ASN A 140 -22.60 -14.80 -9.74
N PRO A 141 -23.59 -13.97 -10.10
CA PRO A 141 -24.41 -13.27 -9.13
C PRO A 141 -25.20 -14.27 -8.27
N ASN A 142 -25.23 -14.05 -6.96
CA ASN A 142 -25.96 -14.91 -6.02
C ASN A 142 -27.40 -14.45 -5.73
N GLY A 143 -27.84 -13.34 -6.35
CA GLY A 143 -29.16 -12.74 -6.15
C GLY A 143 -29.29 -11.81 -4.93
N THR A 144 -28.23 -11.64 -4.11
CA THR A 144 -28.22 -10.71 -2.95
C THR A 144 -27.42 -9.43 -3.19
N GLY A 145 -26.92 -9.23 -4.41
CA GLY A 145 -26.06 -8.09 -4.77
C GLY A 145 -24.56 -8.41 -4.76
N ASP A 146 -24.19 -9.64 -4.42
CA ASP A 146 -22.80 -10.10 -4.39
C ASP A 146 -22.45 -11.03 -5.55
N CYS A 147 -21.22 -10.89 -6.02
CA CYS A 147 -20.62 -11.62 -7.13
C CYS A 147 -19.28 -12.22 -6.71
N ASP A 148 -18.78 -13.16 -7.50
CA ASP A 148 -17.44 -13.73 -7.32
C ASP A 148 -16.37 -12.68 -7.65
N GLY A 149 -15.43 -12.47 -6.73
CA GLY A 149 -14.26 -11.63 -6.94
C GLY A 149 -13.09 -12.39 -7.59
N ALA A 150 -12.06 -11.63 -7.94
CA ALA A 150 -10.84 -12.12 -8.59
C ALA A 150 -9.92 -12.93 -7.66
N LEU A 151 -10.04 -12.76 -6.34
CA LEU A 151 -9.23 -13.47 -5.35
C LEU A 151 -9.96 -14.68 -4.79
N VAL A 152 -9.23 -15.77 -4.58
CA VAL A 152 -9.72 -16.96 -3.88
C VAL A 152 -9.42 -16.82 -2.38
N GLY A 153 -10.45 -16.97 -1.55
CA GLY A 153 -10.36 -16.95 -0.10
C GLY A 153 -9.73 -18.22 0.47
N ALA A 154 -9.49 -18.22 1.79
CA ALA A 154 -8.84 -19.33 2.48
C ALA A 154 -9.63 -20.66 2.42
N ASN A 155 -10.93 -20.60 2.14
CA ASN A 155 -11.81 -21.74 1.96
C ASN A 155 -11.81 -22.31 0.52
N GLY A 156 -10.95 -21.80 -0.36
CA GLY A 156 -10.88 -22.22 -1.77
C GLY A 156 -12.00 -21.67 -2.64
N GLN A 157 -12.85 -20.77 -2.12
CA GLN A 157 -13.94 -20.13 -2.87
C GLN A 157 -13.57 -18.69 -3.23
N PRO A 158 -14.09 -18.13 -4.34
CA PRO A 158 -13.92 -16.71 -4.64
C PRO A 158 -14.40 -15.82 -3.48
N VAL A 159 -13.63 -14.79 -3.15
CA VAL A 159 -14.04 -13.76 -2.20
C VAL A 159 -15.24 -13.02 -2.80
N LYS A 160 -16.32 -12.89 -2.05
CA LYS A 160 -17.51 -12.16 -2.50
C LYS A 160 -17.26 -10.66 -2.52
N VAL A 161 -17.70 -10.02 -3.61
CA VAL A 161 -17.60 -8.58 -3.84
C VAL A 161 -18.92 -8.03 -4.36
N PRO A 162 -19.21 -6.73 -4.23
CA PRO A 162 -20.38 -6.14 -4.86
C PRO A 162 -20.40 -6.41 -6.37
N CYS A 163 -21.55 -6.75 -6.94
CA CYS A 163 -21.65 -7.08 -8.36
C CYS A 163 -21.30 -5.93 -9.32
N SER A 164 -21.32 -4.68 -8.85
CA SER A 164 -20.85 -3.51 -9.60
C SER A 164 -19.33 -3.36 -9.64
N CYS A 165 -18.59 -4.24 -8.95
CA CYS A 165 -17.14 -4.20 -8.86
C CYS A 165 -16.49 -5.31 -9.70
N PRO A 166 -15.39 -5.01 -10.41
CA PRO A 166 -14.73 -3.70 -10.51
C PRO A 166 -15.53 -2.71 -11.38
N PRO A 167 -15.31 -1.38 -11.24
CA PRO A 167 -15.99 -0.41 -12.11
C PRO A 167 -15.47 -0.53 -13.56
N PRO A 168 -16.21 0.02 -14.53
CA PRO A 168 -15.69 0.21 -15.89
C PRO A 168 -14.34 0.95 -15.90
N ARG A 169 -13.49 0.63 -16.89
CA ARG A 169 -12.11 1.15 -16.95
C ARG A 169 -12.08 2.67 -17.02
N ASP A 170 -12.96 3.30 -17.78
CA ASP A 170 -13.09 4.75 -17.89
C ASP A 170 -13.43 5.40 -16.53
N VAL A 171 -14.36 4.83 -15.77
CA VAL A 171 -14.71 5.29 -14.42
C VAL A 171 -13.51 5.18 -13.47
N TYR A 172 -12.78 4.07 -13.53
CA TYR A 172 -11.56 3.88 -12.74
C TYR A 172 -10.47 4.90 -13.09
N ILE A 173 -10.19 5.10 -14.38
CA ILE A 173 -9.16 6.05 -14.84
C ILE A 173 -9.53 7.48 -14.46
N ASP A 174 -10.79 7.87 -14.59
CA ASP A 174 -11.25 9.20 -14.18
C ASP A 174 -11.05 9.44 -12.68
N ALA A 175 -11.43 8.47 -11.83
CA ALA A 175 -11.20 8.55 -10.39
C ALA A 175 -9.70 8.62 -10.04
N LEU A 176 -8.88 7.80 -10.68
CA LEU A 176 -7.44 7.80 -10.47
C LEU A 176 -6.81 9.13 -10.88
N ARG A 177 -7.19 9.68 -12.04
CA ARG A 177 -6.73 11.01 -12.50
C ARG A 177 -7.02 12.10 -11.48
N LYS A 178 -8.24 12.17 -10.96
CA LYS A 178 -8.65 13.13 -9.93
C LYS A 178 -7.79 13.00 -8.67
N ASN A 179 -7.54 11.77 -8.23
CA ASN A 179 -6.72 11.51 -7.06
C ASN A 179 -5.24 11.87 -7.25
N VAL A 180 -4.69 11.58 -8.43
CA VAL A 180 -3.30 11.93 -8.79
C VAL A 180 -3.14 13.44 -8.87
N GLN A 181 -4.08 14.14 -9.51
CA GLN A 181 -4.06 15.59 -9.61
C GLN A 181 -4.19 16.27 -8.24
N ALA A 182 -4.96 15.69 -7.33
CA ALA A 182 -5.10 16.18 -5.96
C ALA A 182 -3.92 15.79 -5.05
N GLY A 183 -3.12 14.79 -5.43
CA GLY A 183 -2.09 14.18 -4.57
C GLY A 183 -2.68 13.38 -3.39
N HIS A 184 -3.99 13.14 -3.38
CA HIS A 184 -4.72 12.41 -2.35
C HIS A 184 -6.03 11.85 -2.90
N ALA A 185 -6.65 10.90 -2.20
CA ALA A 185 -7.96 10.40 -2.56
C ALA A 185 -9.02 11.49 -2.34
N VAL A 186 -9.66 12.01 -3.40
CA VAL A 186 -10.56 13.18 -3.31
C VAL A 186 -11.75 12.96 -2.37
N ASN A 187 -12.25 11.72 -2.27
CA ASN A 187 -13.33 11.36 -1.36
C ASN A 187 -12.82 10.84 0.01
N ASN A 188 -11.51 10.83 0.22
CA ASN A 188 -10.87 10.50 1.50
C ASN A 188 -9.51 11.23 1.64
N PRO A 189 -9.51 12.56 1.87
CA PRO A 189 -8.31 13.38 1.73
C PRO A 189 -7.17 13.07 2.69
N SER A 190 -7.45 12.34 3.78
CA SER A 190 -6.43 11.84 4.71
C SER A 190 -5.46 10.83 4.07
N ILE A 191 -5.80 10.29 2.89
CA ILE A 191 -5.00 9.29 2.19
C ILE A 191 -4.28 9.91 1.00
N SER A 192 -2.97 10.10 1.13
CA SER A 192 -2.13 10.56 0.03
C SER A 192 -2.04 9.56 -1.11
N VAL A 193 -1.93 10.08 -2.33
CA VAL A 193 -1.77 9.32 -3.57
C VAL A 193 -0.51 9.81 -4.27
N SER A 194 0.34 8.85 -4.67
CA SER A 194 1.54 9.10 -5.47
C SER A 194 1.46 8.27 -6.74
N PHE A 195 1.81 8.86 -7.88
CA PHE A 195 1.75 8.23 -9.19
C PHE A 195 2.99 8.60 -10.00
N PRO A 196 4.13 7.96 -9.70
CA PRO A 196 5.36 8.19 -10.46
C PRO A 196 5.23 7.67 -11.89
N LEU A 197 5.94 8.30 -12.83
CA LEU A 197 5.79 8.06 -14.28
C LEU A 197 6.87 7.15 -14.88
N ASP A 198 7.94 6.86 -14.15
CA ASP A 198 9.01 5.98 -14.63
C ASP A 198 8.60 4.50 -14.61
N ASP A 199 9.40 3.68 -15.28
CA ASP A 199 9.13 2.25 -15.48
C ASP A 199 9.69 1.35 -14.37
N SER A 200 10.21 1.89 -13.27
CA SER A 200 10.72 1.07 -12.18
C SER A 200 9.61 0.23 -11.53
N LYS A 201 9.97 -0.92 -10.97
CA LYS A 201 9.03 -1.76 -10.19
C LYS A 201 8.46 -1.02 -8.98
N ALA A 202 9.23 -0.13 -8.36
CA ALA A 202 8.76 0.74 -7.29
C ALA A 202 7.65 1.66 -7.79
N SER A 203 7.84 2.26 -8.96
CA SER A 203 6.85 3.12 -9.58
C SER A 203 5.61 2.35 -10.03
N GLN A 204 5.78 1.15 -10.60
CA GLN A 204 4.67 0.25 -10.92
C GLN A 204 3.87 -0.14 -9.65
N SER A 205 4.55 -0.46 -8.54
CA SER A 205 3.89 -0.78 -7.26
C SER A 205 3.18 0.43 -6.65
N ALA A 206 3.76 1.63 -6.76
CA ALA A 206 3.12 2.88 -6.35
C ALA A 206 1.86 3.16 -7.17
N ARG A 207 1.89 2.92 -8.49
CA ARG A 207 0.72 3.03 -9.37
C ARG A 207 -0.37 2.00 -9.03
N ILE A 208 0.00 0.76 -8.71
CA ILE A 208 -0.95 -0.25 -8.20
C ILE A 208 -1.56 0.18 -6.86
N THR A 209 -0.76 0.74 -5.96
CA THR A 209 -1.25 1.25 -4.68
C THR A 209 -2.21 2.41 -4.88
N ALA A 210 -1.89 3.36 -5.77
CA ALA A 210 -2.77 4.47 -6.14
C ALA A 210 -4.08 3.98 -6.77
N ALA A 211 -4.01 2.95 -7.62
CA ALA A 211 -5.20 2.30 -8.20
C ALA A 211 -6.09 1.68 -7.11
N LEU A 212 -5.51 0.90 -6.19
CA LEU A 212 -6.22 0.29 -5.07
C LEU A 212 -6.87 1.35 -4.15
N ILE A 213 -6.15 2.42 -3.82
CA ILE A 213 -6.69 3.55 -3.05
C ILE A 213 -7.87 4.19 -3.78
N SER A 214 -7.74 4.41 -5.08
CA SER A 214 -8.79 5.03 -5.90
C SER A 214 -10.06 4.18 -5.93
N LEU A 215 -9.92 2.87 -6.11
CA LEU A 215 -11.04 1.92 -6.10
C LEU A 215 -11.74 1.86 -4.74
N GLN A 216 -10.99 1.82 -3.65
CA GLN A 216 -11.55 1.71 -2.29
C GLN A 216 -12.23 2.99 -1.82
N ASN A 217 -11.97 4.14 -2.47
CA ASN A 217 -12.51 5.44 -2.07
C ASN A 217 -13.34 6.10 -3.19
N LEU A 218 -13.96 5.31 -4.06
CA LEU A 218 -14.77 5.83 -5.18
C LEU A 218 -15.94 6.72 -4.73
N ASN A 219 -16.57 6.39 -3.60
CA ASN A 219 -17.80 7.05 -3.13
C ASN A 219 -17.71 7.54 -1.66
N GLY A 220 -16.51 7.55 -1.08
CA GLY A 220 -16.27 7.95 0.30
C GLY A 220 -15.17 7.10 0.97
N PRO A 221 -14.82 7.40 2.24
CA PRO A 221 -13.78 6.67 2.96
C PRO A 221 -14.08 5.17 3.07
N GLY A 222 -13.31 4.34 2.36
CA GLY A 222 -13.52 2.88 2.32
C GLY A 222 -14.81 2.43 1.62
N VAL A 223 -15.53 3.35 0.96
CA VAL A 223 -16.76 3.06 0.22
C VAL A 223 -16.44 3.03 -1.27
N GLY A 224 -16.25 1.82 -1.79
CA GLY A 224 -15.89 1.59 -3.18
C GLY A 224 -15.70 0.11 -3.47
N CYS A 225 -14.84 -0.20 -4.44
CA CYS A 225 -14.57 -1.57 -4.83
C CYS A 225 -13.39 -2.15 -4.03
N PRO A 226 -13.58 -3.32 -3.39
CA PRO A 226 -12.52 -3.96 -2.63
C PRO A 226 -11.42 -4.47 -3.57
N ALA A 227 -10.19 -4.59 -3.06
CA ALA A 227 -9.06 -5.11 -3.84
C ALA A 227 -9.36 -6.49 -4.46
N ALA A 228 -10.14 -7.31 -3.77
CA ALA A 228 -10.59 -8.63 -4.21
C ALA A 228 -11.46 -8.61 -5.49
N SER A 229 -11.96 -7.45 -5.92
CA SER A 229 -12.66 -7.30 -7.20
C SER A 229 -11.73 -7.17 -8.41
N THR A 230 -10.40 -7.19 -8.20
CA THR A 230 -9.39 -6.98 -9.24
C THR A 230 -8.23 -7.94 -9.07
N THR A 231 -7.38 -8.04 -10.09
CA THR A 231 -6.11 -8.78 -9.99
C THR A 231 -4.94 -7.93 -9.54
N LEU A 232 -5.17 -6.67 -9.13
CA LEU A 232 -4.11 -5.73 -8.77
C LEU A 232 -3.18 -6.23 -7.65
N LEU A 233 -3.71 -6.95 -6.65
CA LEU A 233 -2.86 -7.56 -5.61
C LEU A 233 -1.99 -8.70 -6.15
N ALA A 234 -2.48 -9.46 -7.14
CA ALA A 234 -1.69 -10.48 -7.81
C ALA A 234 -0.63 -9.85 -8.72
N GLN A 235 -0.97 -8.77 -9.43
CA GLN A 235 -0.03 -7.98 -10.24
C GLN A 235 1.08 -7.40 -9.35
N GLN A 236 0.74 -6.84 -8.19
CA GLN A 236 1.71 -6.29 -7.25
C GLN A 236 2.67 -7.37 -6.73
N LYS A 237 2.19 -8.59 -6.54
CA LYS A 237 3.02 -9.73 -6.14
C LYS A 237 3.94 -10.23 -7.27
N ALA A 238 3.60 -9.95 -8.53
CA ALA A 238 4.36 -10.37 -9.71
C ALA A 238 5.45 -9.37 -10.14
N LEU A 239 5.46 -8.16 -9.55
CA LEU A 239 6.53 -7.17 -9.71
C LEU A 239 7.77 -7.58 -8.93
#